data_AF-A0A182H4E8-F1
#
_entry.id   AF-A0A182H4E8-F1
#
_cell.length_a   1.000
_cell.length_b   1.000
_cell.length_c   1.000
_cell.angle_alpha   90.00
_cell.angle_beta   90.00
_cell.angle_gamma   90.00
#
_symmetry.space_group_name_H-M   'P 1'
#
loop_
_entity.id
_entity.type
_entity.pdbx_description
1 polymer ?
#
loop_
_entity_poly.entity_id
_entity_poly.type
_entity_poly.pdbx_seq_one_letter_code
_entity_poly.pdbx_strand_id
1 'polypeptide(L)'
;MSFLKKLQRFRIFQHSFKEPAEFYAHQIKFPNKVSKISGLDVFSEDFQILNPRVTFSVSLLMFYFYINIVSAYEMRDNTEDLINSLTTIGIAIQSVTKIVTFGVFRKDLVWLHQYTKTLYREECNPRTRDLLMNDVFLLSVILKTMIVGYAFTSISLDFAPVLVLVYTGLKLLPFGFYIPFLDQFSWTGYMINYFVQILLTVFVTSQDMGPDCIYMIISMNSFTQINLIVDSLKELSRHIDEGDSDMDDQIISIIQRHQEHLT
;
A
#
# COMPACT_ATOMS: atom_id res chain seq x y z
N MET A 1 8.73 -21.11 -8.75
CA MET A 1 10.03 -20.56 -8.31
C MET A 1 11.04 -20.19 -9.41
N SER A 2 11.06 -20.79 -10.62
CA SER A 2 12.06 -20.43 -11.65
C SER A 2 11.93 -18.99 -12.17
N PHE A 3 10.70 -18.43 -12.15
CA PHE A 3 10.43 -17.04 -12.51
C PHE A 3 11.05 -16.02 -11.55
N LEU A 4 10.97 -16.26 -10.23
CA LEU A 4 11.56 -15.38 -9.21
C LEU A 4 13.10 -15.30 -9.34
N LYS A 5 13.75 -16.43 -9.61
CA LYS A 5 15.21 -16.47 -9.89
C LYS A 5 15.60 -15.68 -11.14
N LYS A 6 14.72 -15.59 -12.15
CA LYS A 6 14.96 -14.73 -13.33
C LYS A 6 14.85 -13.25 -12.98
N LEU A 7 13.95 -12.87 -12.06
CA LEU A 7 13.78 -11.48 -11.62
C LEU A 7 14.99 -10.95 -10.83
N GLN A 8 15.73 -11.81 -10.12
CA GLN A 8 16.98 -11.44 -9.44
C GLN A 8 18.08 -10.92 -10.38
N ARG A 9 17.95 -11.15 -11.70
CA ARG A 9 18.86 -10.58 -12.70
C ARG A 9 18.72 -9.07 -12.85
N PHE A 10 17.55 -8.50 -12.52
CA PHE A 10 17.35 -7.07 -12.55
C PHE A 10 17.86 -6.43 -11.27
N ARG A 11 18.75 -5.44 -11.40
CA ARG A 11 19.38 -4.73 -10.28
C ARG A 11 18.36 -4.15 -9.28
N ILE A 12 17.18 -3.77 -9.76
CA ILE A 12 16.09 -3.22 -8.95
C ILE A 12 15.55 -4.26 -7.94
N PHE A 13 15.59 -5.56 -8.24
CA PHE A 13 15.08 -6.62 -7.36
C PHE A 13 16.15 -7.28 -6.49
N GLN A 14 17.43 -7.01 -6.71
CA GLN A 14 18.51 -7.57 -5.90
C GLN A 14 18.45 -7.10 -4.44
N HIS A 15 18.81 -7.97 -3.51
CA HIS A 15 18.92 -7.66 -2.09
C HIS A 15 20.15 -8.37 -1.47
N SER A 16 20.66 -7.82 -0.37
CA SER A 16 21.80 -8.37 0.37
C SER A 16 21.40 -9.05 1.69
N PHE A 17 20.11 -9.10 2.01
CA PHE A 17 19.62 -9.70 3.25
C PHE A 17 19.86 -11.21 3.29
N LYS A 18 20.36 -11.68 4.44
CA LYS A 18 20.58 -13.10 4.75
C LYS A 18 19.47 -13.69 5.62
N GLU A 19 18.85 -12.85 6.45
CA GLU A 19 17.76 -13.24 7.34
C GLU A 19 16.41 -12.78 6.79
N PRO A 20 15.43 -13.69 6.63
CA PRO A 20 14.08 -13.35 6.16
C PRO A 20 13.38 -12.30 7.03
N ALA A 21 13.50 -12.39 8.36
CA ALA A 21 12.88 -11.46 9.30
C ALA A 21 13.38 -10.01 9.13
N GLU A 22 14.69 -9.84 8.91
CA GLU A 22 15.27 -8.52 8.63
C GLU A 22 14.82 -7.98 7.28
N PHE A 23 14.75 -8.84 6.27
CA PHE A 23 14.30 -8.46 4.93
C PHE A 23 12.84 -7.99 4.96
N TYR A 24 11.97 -8.70 5.67
CA TYR A 24 10.57 -8.33 5.90
C TYR A 24 10.47 -6.98 6.63
N ALA A 25 11.19 -6.82 7.76
CA ALA A 25 11.17 -5.58 8.52
C ALA A 25 11.68 -4.38 7.70
N HIS A 26 12.58 -4.61 6.76
CA HIS A 26 13.03 -3.58 5.82
C HIS A 26 11.92 -3.14 4.84
N GLN A 27 11.07 -4.07 4.37
CA GLN A 27 10.01 -3.76 3.40
C GLN A 27 8.97 -2.76 3.95
N ILE A 28 8.72 -2.75 5.27
CA ILE A 28 7.72 -1.89 5.91
C ILE A 28 8.19 -0.44 6.06
N LYS A 29 9.51 -0.21 6.17
CA LYS A 29 10.06 1.11 6.47
C LYS A 29 9.69 2.17 5.44
N PHE A 30 9.74 1.81 4.16
CA PHE A 30 9.49 2.75 3.07
C PHE A 30 8.00 3.13 2.97
N PRO A 31 7.04 2.18 2.89
CA PRO A 31 5.61 2.49 2.97
C PRO A 31 5.24 3.34 4.19
N ASN A 32 5.73 2.98 5.39
CA ASN A 32 5.44 3.75 6.60
C ASN A 32 6.00 5.18 6.54
N LYS A 33 7.18 5.38 5.93
CA LYS A 33 7.77 6.71 5.73
C LYS A 33 6.95 7.54 4.73
N VAL A 34 6.36 6.91 3.71
CA VAL A 34 5.47 7.58 2.76
C VAL A 34 4.16 7.97 3.44
N SER A 35 3.55 7.08 4.22
CA SER A 35 2.35 7.37 5.02
C SER A 35 2.59 8.49 6.05
N LYS A 36 3.83 8.68 6.51
CA LYS A 36 4.19 9.76 7.44
C LYS A 36 3.97 11.17 6.87
N ILE A 37 3.93 11.33 5.55
CA ILE A 37 3.63 12.61 4.89
C ILE A 37 2.18 13.01 5.17
N SER A 38 1.25 12.06 5.10
CA SER A 38 -0.17 12.27 5.46
C SER A 38 -0.47 12.12 6.96
N GLY A 39 0.57 11.88 7.77
CA GLY A 39 0.44 11.67 9.22
C GLY A 39 -0.06 10.26 9.61
N LEU A 40 -0.12 9.32 8.67
CA LEU A 40 -0.55 7.94 8.89
C LEU A 40 0.64 7.01 9.20
N ASP A 41 1.58 7.44 10.06
CA ASP A 41 2.74 6.63 10.43
C ASP A 41 2.42 5.59 11.52
N VAL A 42 1.55 4.64 11.18
CA VAL A 42 0.95 3.66 12.10
C VAL A 42 1.97 2.86 12.91
N PHE A 43 3.13 2.54 12.32
CA PHE A 43 4.18 1.76 12.99
C PHE A 43 5.18 2.58 13.80
N SER A 44 5.05 3.92 13.83
CA SER A 44 5.86 4.76 14.72
C SER A 44 5.38 4.62 16.16
N GLU A 45 6.32 4.60 17.12
CA GLU A 45 6.03 4.55 18.55
C GLU A 45 5.27 5.81 19.01
N ASP A 46 5.62 6.97 18.44
CA ASP A 46 5.03 8.28 18.76
C ASP A 46 3.70 8.58 18.02
N PHE A 47 3.10 7.59 17.35
CA PHE A 47 1.88 7.83 16.58
C PHE A 47 0.71 8.22 17.49
N GLN A 48 0.12 9.38 17.20
CA GLN A 48 -1.11 9.86 17.79
C GLN A 48 -2.14 10.12 16.68
N ILE A 49 -3.37 9.65 16.89
CA ILE A 49 -4.47 9.85 15.93
C ILE A 49 -4.74 11.36 15.71
N LEU A 50 -4.61 12.16 16.77
CA LEU A 50 -4.78 13.62 16.74
C LEU A 50 -3.44 14.36 16.53
N ASN A 51 -2.59 13.86 15.62
CA ASN A 51 -1.38 14.57 15.21
C ASN A 51 -1.76 15.76 14.29
N PRO A 52 -1.11 16.94 14.42
CA PRO A 52 -1.25 18.06 13.48
C PRO A 52 -1.25 17.68 12.00
N ARG A 53 -0.48 16.65 11.60
CA ARG A 53 -0.42 16.16 10.22
C ARG A 53 -1.70 15.45 9.77
N VAL A 54 -2.32 14.67 10.65
CA VAL A 54 -3.61 14.02 10.39
C VAL A 54 -4.70 15.09 10.32
N THR A 55 -4.70 16.05 11.26
CA THR A 55 -5.66 17.17 11.25
C THR A 55 -5.54 18.01 9.97
N PHE A 56 -4.32 18.29 9.51
CA PHE A 56 -4.08 18.98 8.25
C PHE A 56 -4.60 18.15 7.06
N SER A 57 -4.30 16.85 7.04
CA SER A 57 -4.75 15.94 5.99
C SER A 57 -6.27 15.80 5.93
N VAL A 58 -6.96 15.75 7.08
CA VAL A 58 -8.43 15.74 7.16
C VAL A 58 -9.00 17.07 6.68
N SER A 59 -8.40 18.20 7.06
CA SER A 59 -8.81 19.52 6.57
C SER A 59 -8.69 19.62 5.04
N LEU A 60 -7.58 19.12 4.49
CA LEU A 60 -7.33 19.08 3.05
C LEU A 60 -8.33 18.16 2.33
N LEU A 61 -8.67 17.03 2.94
CA LEU A 61 -9.67 16.09 2.41
C LEU A 61 -11.09 16.68 2.40
N MET A 62 -11.46 17.43 3.45
CA MET A 62 -12.74 18.15 3.50
C MET A 62 -12.82 19.24 2.42
N PHE A 63 -11.73 19.97 2.22
CA PHE A 63 -11.60 20.95 1.14
C PHE A 63 -11.71 20.29 -0.24
N TYR A 64 -11.02 19.16 -0.43
CA TYR A 64 -11.10 18.35 -1.64
C TYR A 64 -12.54 17.87 -1.92
N PHE A 65 -13.23 17.33 -0.91
CA PHE A 65 -14.64 16.93 -1.03
C PHE A 65 -15.54 18.08 -1.44
N TYR A 66 -15.40 19.23 -0.78
CA TYR A 66 -16.20 20.42 -1.08
C TYR A 66 -16.03 20.85 -2.54
N ILE A 67 -14.79 21.00 -3.00
CA ILE A 67 -14.51 21.43 -4.38
C ILE A 67 -15.07 20.43 -5.39
N ASN A 68 -14.88 19.14 -5.16
CA ASN A 68 -15.34 18.10 -6.07
C ASN A 68 -16.86 18.06 -6.17
N ILE A 69 -17.58 18.19 -5.05
CA ILE A 69 -19.06 18.19 -5.05
C ILE A 69 -19.59 19.41 -5.80
N VAL A 70 -19.01 20.60 -5.58
CA VAL A 70 -19.42 21.82 -6.28
C VAL A 70 -19.11 21.72 -7.78
N SER A 71 -17.90 21.26 -8.14
CA SER A 71 -17.51 21.07 -9.55
C SER A 71 -18.42 20.05 -10.24
N ALA A 72 -18.71 18.91 -9.60
CA ALA A 72 -19.62 17.91 -10.14
C ALA A 72 -21.03 18.46 -10.37
N TYR A 73 -21.52 19.32 -9.47
CA TYR A 73 -22.83 19.96 -9.62
C TYR A 73 -22.87 20.94 -10.80
N GLU A 74 -21.79 21.71 -11.01
CA GLU A 74 -21.65 22.64 -12.13
C GLU A 74 -21.47 21.91 -13.47
N MET A 75 -20.73 20.79 -13.46
CA MET A 75 -20.43 19.96 -14.63
C MET A 75 -21.53 18.92 -14.96
N ARG A 76 -22.66 18.92 -14.23
CA ARG A 76 -23.71 17.90 -14.36
C ARG A 76 -24.27 17.71 -15.77
N ASP A 77 -24.18 18.75 -16.61
CA ASP A 77 -24.71 18.76 -17.96
C ASP A 77 -23.70 18.18 -18.98
N ASN A 78 -22.41 18.02 -18.60
CA ASN A 78 -21.39 17.32 -19.38
C ASN A 78 -21.06 15.96 -18.75
N THR A 79 -21.41 14.87 -19.44
CA THR A 79 -21.23 13.51 -18.94
C THR A 79 -19.76 13.17 -18.66
N GLU A 80 -18.82 13.63 -19.49
CA GLU A 80 -17.40 13.30 -19.35
C GLU A 80 -16.80 13.97 -18.09
N ASP A 81 -17.03 15.27 -17.93
CA ASP A 81 -16.55 16.05 -16.79
C ASP A 81 -17.20 15.59 -15.47
N LEU A 82 -18.48 15.20 -15.53
CA LEU A 82 -19.18 14.62 -14.39
C LEU A 82 -18.58 13.27 -13.97
N ILE A 83 -18.28 12.37 -14.92
CA ILE A 83 -17.65 11.07 -14.61
C ILE A 83 -16.26 11.27 -13.99
N ASN A 84 -15.47 12.21 -14.52
CA ASN A 84 -14.17 12.56 -13.95
C ASN A 84 -14.32 13.04 -12.50
N SER A 85 -15.27 13.94 -12.24
CA SER A 85 -15.55 14.45 -10.88
C SER A 85 -16.08 13.38 -9.92
N LEU A 86 -16.88 12.43 -10.40
CA LEU A 86 -17.35 11.30 -9.57
C LEU A 86 -16.21 10.33 -9.24
N THR A 87 -15.29 10.11 -10.17
CA THR A 87 -14.10 9.26 -9.96
C THR A 87 -13.22 9.84 -8.85
N THR A 88 -13.01 11.15 -8.88
CA THR A 88 -12.21 11.85 -7.86
C THR A 88 -12.88 11.89 -6.49
N ILE A 89 -14.21 11.95 -6.42
CA ILE A 89 -14.97 11.73 -5.16
C ILE A 89 -14.72 10.32 -4.63
N GLY A 90 -14.71 9.31 -5.51
CA GLY A 90 -14.40 7.93 -5.14
C GLY A 90 -13.04 7.79 -4.46
N ILE A 91 -12.01 8.48 -4.98
CA ILE A 91 -10.67 8.53 -4.36
C ILE A 91 -10.75 9.10 -2.94
N ALA A 92 -11.47 10.21 -2.74
CA ALA A 92 -11.62 10.80 -1.40
C ALA A 92 -12.31 9.86 -0.41
N ILE A 93 -13.33 9.12 -0.85
CA ILE A 93 -14.00 8.10 -0.02
C ILE A 93 -13.00 7.02 0.40
N GLN A 94 -12.16 6.53 -0.53
CA GLN A 94 -11.11 5.56 -0.20
C GLN A 94 -10.11 6.11 0.83
N SER A 95 -9.72 7.38 0.70
CA SER A 95 -8.83 8.04 1.67
C SER A 95 -9.46 8.09 3.07
N VAL A 96 -10.76 8.39 3.19
CA VAL A 96 -11.48 8.35 4.48
C VAL A 96 -11.42 6.94 5.07
N THR A 97 -11.74 5.90 4.28
CA THR A 97 -11.71 4.51 4.75
C THR A 97 -10.33 4.15 5.29
N LYS A 98 -9.25 4.53 4.59
CA LYS A 98 -7.87 4.27 5.03
C LYS A 98 -7.53 4.98 6.33
N ILE A 99 -7.88 6.26 6.48
CA ILE A 99 -7.67 7.01 7.73
C ILE A 99 -8.41 6.34 8.90
N VAL A 100 -9.65 5.93 8.69
CA VAL A 100 -10.44 5.22 9.70
C VAL A 100 -9.81 3.88 10.04
N THR A 101 -9.45 3.08 9.04
CA THR A 101 -8.83 1.76 9.26
C THR A 101 -7.52 1.88 10.03
N PHE A 102 -6.66 2.81 9.62
CA PHE A 102 -5.34 3.01 10.22
C PHE A 102 -5.41 3.69 11.59
N GLY A 103 -6.46 4.46 11.86
CA GLY A 103 -6.72 5.05 13.16
C GLY A 103 -7.34 4.05 14.15
N VAL A 104 -8.42 3.38 13.77
CA VAL A 104 -9.21 2.49 14.63
C VAL A 104 -8.52 1.15 14.85
N PHE A 105 -8.06 0.49 13.78
CA PHE A 105 -7.45 -0.84 13.83
C PHE A 105 -5.93 -0.81 13.95
N ARG A 106 -5.35 0.32 14.39
CA ARG A 106 -3.90 0.46 14.58
C ARG A 106 -3.31 -0.65 15.43
N LYS A 107 -3.96 -0.96 16.57
CA LYS A 107 -3.46 -1.95 17.52
C LYS A 107 -3.30 -3.31 16.85
N ASP A 108 -4.29 -3.71 16.06
CA ASP A 108 -4.30 -4.97 15.33
C ASP A 108 -3.23 -4.97 14.23
N LEU A 109 -3.06 -3.86 13.50
CA LEU A 109 -2.00 -3.73 12.49
C LEU A 109 -0.60 -3.84 13.11
N VAL A 110 -0.35 -3.19 14.25
CA VAL A 110 0.94 -3.25 14.97
C VAL A 110 1.17 -4.65 15.52
N TRP A 111 0.13 -5.27 16.08
CA TRP A 111 0.20 -6.65 16.57
C TRP A 111 0.51 -7.63 15.44
N LEU A 112 -0.20 -7.55 14.30
CA LEU A 112 0.05 -8.38 13.11
C LEU A 112 1.48 -8.22 12.61
N HIS A 113 2.00 -6.99 12.59
CA HIS A 113 3.38 -6.75 12.20
C HIS A 113 4.38 -7.42 13.16
N GLN A 114 4.17 -7.28 14.47
CA GLN A 114 5.03 -7.90 15.49
C GLN A 114 4.94 -9.43 15.44
N TYR A 115 3.73 -9.98 15.36
CA TYR A 115 3.49 -11.41 15.19
C TYR A 115 4.21 -11.95 13.97
N THR A 116 4.09 -11.29 12.82
CA THR A 116 4.82 -11.66 11.60
C THR A 116 6.32 -11.70 11.84
N LYS A 117 6.89 -10.67 12.47
CA LYS A 117 8.33 -10.61 12.72
C LYS A 117 8.80 -11.75 13.63
N THR A 118 7.99 -12.12 14.62
CA THR A 118 8.26 -13.25 15.52
C THR A 118 8.16 -14.58 14.79
N LEU A 119 7.09 -14.80 14.02
CA LEU A 119 6.90 -15.99 13.18
C LEU A 119 8.10 -16.21 12.25
N TYR A 120 8.54 -15.16 11.56
CA TYR A 120 9.71 -15.22 10.67
C TYR A 120 11.02 -15.55 11.39
N ARG A 121 11.13 -15.35 12.70
CA ARG A 121 12.31 -15.71 13.50
C ARG A 121 12.21 -17.14 14.04
N GLU A 122 11.06 -17.51 14.58
CA GLU A 122 10.81 -18.84 15.13
C GLU A 122 10.85 -19.92 14.04
N GLU A 123 10.30 -19.60 12.87
CA GLU A 123 10.28 -20.49 11.72
C GLU A 123 11.57 -20.47 10.90
N CYS A 124 12.58 -19.69 11.28
CA CYS A 124 13.81 -19.57 10.48
C CYS A 124 14.79 -20.71 10.77
N ASN A 125 14.47 -21.90 10.29
CA ASN A 125 15.35 -23.06 10.28
C ASN A 125 16.04 -23.20 8.90
N PRO A 126 17.19 -23.88 8.79
CA PRO A 126 17.90 -24.05 7.50
C PRO A 126 17.02 -24.57 6.36
N ARG A 127 15.98 -25.36 6.70
CA ARG A 127 14.99 -25.92 5.79
C ARG A 127 13.99 -24.87 5.26
N THR A 128 13.33 -24.16 6.16
CA THR A 128 12.25 -23.19 5.88
C THR A 128 12.78 -21.82 5.48
N ARG A 129 14.06 -21.51 5.79
CA ARG A 129 14.71 -20.25 5.45
C ARG A 129 14.58 -19.91 3.96
N ASP A 130 14.81 -20.88 3.09
CA ASP A 130 14.74 -20.65 1.64
C ASP A 130 13.30 -20.38 1.18
N LEU A 131 12.31 -21.05 1.78
CA LEU A 131 10.88 -20.76 1.56
C LEU A 131 10.53 -19.34 2.00
N LEU A 132 10.85 -18.98 3.25
CA LEU A 132 10.61 -17.65 3.81
C LEU A 132 11.32 -16.55 3.01
N MET A 133 12.55 -16.80 2.56
CA MET A 133 13.30 -15.84 1.74
C MET A 133 12.63 -15.64 0.37
N ASN A 134 12.12 -16.71 -0.24
CA ASN A 134 11.38 -16.60 -1.51
C ASN A 134 10.06 -15.83 -1.34
N ASP A 135 9.37 -16.02 -0.22
CA ASP A 135 8.12 -15.32 0.08
C ASP A 135 8.35 -13.81 0.30
N VAL A 136 9.35 -13.43 1.09
CA VAL A 136 9.70 -12.01 1.28
C VAL A 136 10.27 -11.40 0.00
N PHE A 137 10.98 -12.19 -0.82
CA PHE A 137 11.42 -11.73 -2.13
C PHE A 137 10.24 -11.43 -3.05
N LEU A 138 9.24 -12.31 -3.12
CA LEU A 138 8.01 -12.07 -3.87
C LEU A 138 7.29 -10.82 -3.35
N LEU A 139 7.17 -10.67 -2.04
CA LEU A 139 6.63 -9.45 -1.43
C LEU A 139 7.41 -8.21 -1.88
N SER A 140 8.74 -8.24 -1.87
CA SER A 140 9.57 -7.11 -2.31
C SER A 140 9.37 -6.76 -3.78
N VAL A 141 9.22 -7.77 -4.65
CA VAL A 141 8.91 -7.57 -6.08
C VAL A 141 7.56 -6.88 -6.24
N ILE A 142 6.52 -7.36 -5.55
CA ILE A 142 5.18 -6.79 -5.60
C ILE A 142 5.21 -5.33 -5.12
N LEU A 143 5.81 -5.07 -3.97
CA LEU A 143 5.89 -3.72 -3.41
C LEU A 143 6.62 -2.75 -4.32
N LYS A 144 7.78 -3.16 -4.87
CA LYS A 144 8.51 -2.32 -5.83
C LYS A 144 7.66 -2.03 -7.07
N THR A 145 6.89 -3.01 -7.54
CA THR A 145 5.98 -2.84 -8.68
C THR A 145 4.86 -1.86 -8.33
N MET A 146 4.24 -2.00 -7.15
CA MET A 146 3.22 -1.06 -6.67
C MET A 146 3.79 0.36 -6.58
N ILE A 147 4.95 0.54 -5.93
CA ILE A 147 5.60 1.85 -5.76
C ILE A 147 5.89 2.50 -7.12
N VAL A 148 6.44 1.74 -8.08
CA VAL A 148 6.68 2.24 -9.43
C VAL A 148 5.37 2.60 -10.12
N GLY A 149 4.32 1.80 -9.93
CA GLY A 149 2.98 2.07 -10.44
C GLY A 149 2.40 3.38 -9.91
N TYR A 150 2.38 3.59 -8.58
CA TYR A 150 1.92 4.84 -7.98
C TYR A 150 2.75 6.04 -8.43
N ALA A 151 4.07 5.92 -8.46
CA ALA A 151 4.95 7.00 -8.91
C ALA A 151 4.68 7.36 -10.37
N PHE A 152 4.56 6.35 -11.26
CA PHE A 152 4.25 6.56 -12.66
C PHE A 152 2.87 7.21 -12.84
N THR A 153 1.84 6.75 -12.14
CA THR A 153 0.49 7.32 -12.21
C THR A 153 0.46 8.76 -11.70
N SER A 154 1.10 9.05 -10.56
CA SER A 154 1.18 10.40 -9.99
C SER A 154 1.92 11.36 -10.93
N ILE A 155 3.08 10.95 -11.46
CA ILE A 155 3.82 11.77 -12.44
C ILE A 155 2.97 11.96 -13.70
N SER A 156 2.32 10.92 -14.21
CA SER A 156 1.50 11.02 -15.42
C SER A 156 0.31 11.97 -15.22
N LEU A 157 -0.35 11.91 -14.06
CA LEU A 157 -1.46 12.79 -13.70
C LEU A 157 -1.02 14.27 -13.69
N ASP A 158 0.17 14.54 -13.17
CA ASP A 158 0.72 15.88 -13.04
C ASP A 158 1.40 16.40 -14.32
N PHE A 159 1.84 15.54 -15.23
CA PHE A 159 2.56 15.95 -16.45
C PHE A 159 1.71 15.88 -17.72
N ALA A 160 0.75 14.96 -17.80
CA ALA A 160 -0.11 14.82 -18.98
C ALA A 160 -0.88 16.12 -19.32
N PRO A 161 -1.46 16.85 -18.35
CA PRO A 161 -2.12 18.12 -18.63
C PRO A 161 -1.17 19.20 -19.17
N VAL A 162 0.08 19.23 -18.70
CA VAL A 162 1.12 20.14 -19.24
C VAL A 162 1.42 19.82 -20.69
N LEU A 163 1.56 18.53 -21.02
CA LEU A 163 1.79 18.11 -22.40
C LEU A 163 0.63 18.53 -23.30
N VAL A 164 -0.62 18.29 -22.88
CA VAL A 164 -1.81 18.73 -23.61
C VAL A 164 -1.79 20.25 -23.82
N LEU A 165 -1.46 21.02 -22.77
CA LEU A 165 -1.37 22.48 -22.86
C LEU A 165 -0.32 22.93 -23.88
N VAL A 166 0.86 22.30 -23.91
CA VAL A 166 1.94 22.65 -24.84
C VAL A 166 1.58 22.32 -26.29
N TYR A 167 0.91 21.17 -26.53
CA TYR A 167 0.58 20.73 -27.89
C TYR A 167 -0.69 21.38 -28.46
N THR A 168 -1.70 21.63 -27.62
CA THR A 168 -3.04 22.06 -28.08
C THR A 168 -3.40 23.48 -27.65
N GLY A 169 -2.69 24.05 -26.67
CA GLY A 169 -3.07 25.31 -26.02
C GLY A 169 -4.23 25.18 -25.02
N LEU A 170 -4.80 23.97 -24.86
CA LEU A 170 -5.92 23.73 -23.96
C LEU A 170 -5.45 23.59 -22.50
N LYS A 171 -6.11 24.34 -21.61
CA LYS A 171 -5.86 24.31 -20.18
C LYS A 171 -6.62 23.16 -19.53
N LEU A 172 -5.93 22.04 -19.34
CA LEU A 172 -6.49 20.87 -18.65
C LEU A 172 -5.95 20.80 -17.21
N LEU A 173 -6.81 20.39 -16.29
CA LEU A 173 -6.48 20.23 -14.87
C LEU A 173 -6.26 18.74 -14.53
N PRO A 174 -5.25 18.39 -13.71
CA PRO A 174 -4.94 17.00 -13.35
C PRO A 174 -6.12 16.15 -12.88
N PHE A 175 -6.98 16.70 -12.02
CA PHE A 175 -8.11 15.98 -11.43
C PHE A 175 -9.48 16.36 -12.03
N GLY A 176 -9.51 17.22 -13.05
CA GLY A 176 -10.76 17.61 -13.73
C GLY A 176 -11.72 18.51 -12.94
N PHE A 177 -11.57 18.69 -11.63
CA PHE A 177 -12.33 19.68 -10.84
C PHE A 177 -11.60 21.02 -10.77
N TYR A 178 -12.30 22.09 -10.39
CA TYR A 178 -11.72 23.42 -10.20
C TYR A 178 -12.24 24.08 -8.92
N ILE A 179 -11.44 24.96 -8.33
CA ILE A 179 -11.80 25.72 -7.14
C ILE A 179 -12.96 26.66 -7.52
N PRO A 180 -14.10 26.60 -6.80
CA PRO A 180 -15.23 27.49 -7.05
C PRO A 180 -14.82 28.96 -6.98
N PHE A 181 -15.49 29.81 -7.77
CA PHE A 181 -15.25 31.26 -7.85
C PHE A 181 -13.92 31.69 -8.48
N LEU A 182 -13.07 30.75 -8.92
CA LEU A 182 -11.87 31.03 -9.72
C LEU A 182 -12.13 30.70 -11.19
N ASP A 183 -11.88 31.66 -12.08
CA ASP A 183 -11.97 31.43 -13.52
C ASP A 183 -10.82 30.53 -13.99
N GLN A 184 -11.14 29.27 -14.26
CA GLN A 184 -10.20 28.25 -14.75
C GLN A 184 -9.64 28.55 -16.15
N PHE A 185 -10.32 29.36 -16.96
CA PHE A 185 -9.86 29.72 -18.30
C PHE A 185 -8.85 30.88 -18.26
N SER A 186 -8.88 31.70 -17.21
CA SER A 186 -7.84 32.70 -16.95
C SER A 186 -6.49 32.02 -16.63
N TRP A 187 -5.37 32.65 -17.02
CA TRP A 187 -4.03 32.13 -16.68
C TRP A 187 -3.79 32.08 -15.17
N THR A 188 -4.25 33.10 -14.45
CA THR A 188 -4.11 33.17 -13.00
C THR A 188 -4.90 32.07 -12.31
N GLY A 189 -6.18 31.90 -12.66
CA GLY A 189 -7.02 30.85 -12.08
C GLY A 189 -6.55 29.46 -12.44
N TYR A 190 -6.09 29.24 -13.68
CA TYR A 190 -5.46 27.98 -14.09
C TYR A 190 -4.25 27.64 -13.22
N MET A 191 -3.29 28.56 -13.08
CA MET A 191 -2.06 28.31 -12.30
C MET A 191 -2.34 28.03 -10.82
N ILE A 192 -3.31 28.74 -10.22
CA ILE A 192 -3.71 28.49 -8.83
C ILE A 192 -4.33 27.09 -8.69
N ASN A 193 -5.27 26.73 -9.57
CA ASN A 193 -5.89 25.41 -9.58
C ASN A 193 -4.83 24.31 -9.76
N TYR A 194 -3.93 24.51 -10.72
CA TYR A 194 -2.85 23.57 -11.01
C TYR A 194 -1.97 23.34 -9.79
N PHE A 195 -1.50 24.42 -9.16
CA PHE A 195 -0.63 24.34 -7.98
C PHE A 195 -1.31 23.62 -6.81
N VAL A 196 -2.59 23.94 -6.54
CA VAL A 196 -3.37 23.25 -5.52
C VAL A 196 -3.52 21.77 -5.85
N GLN A 197 -3.76 21.42 -7.11
CA GLN A 197 -3.89 20.03 -7.54
C GLN A 197 -2.58 19.25 -7.42
N ILE A 198 -1.43 19.82 -7.76
CA ILE A 198 -0.11 19.19 -7.50
C ILE A 198 0.09 18.91 -6.01
N LEU A 199 -0.27 19.86 -5.14
CA LEU A 199 -0.22 19.63 -3.69
C LEU A 199 -1.14 18.48 -3.29
N LEU A 200 -2.36 18.45 -3.81
CA LEU A 200 -3.31 17.35 -3.56
C LEU A 200 -2.78 16.00 -4.05
N THR A 201 -2.12 15.93 -5.23
CA THR A 201 -1.50 14.71 -5.75
C THR A 201 -0.52 14.12 -4.74
N VAL A 202 0.33 14.94 -4.11
CA VAL A 202 1.31 14.47 -3.12
C VAL A 202 0.61 13.85 -1.91
N PHE A 203 -0.45 14.49 -1.41
CA PHE A 203 -1.20 14.00 -0.25
C PHE A 203 -1.99 12.73 -0.56
N VAL A 204 -2.74 12.72 -1.67
CA VAL A 204 -3.51 11.56 -2.13
C VAL A 204 -2.59 10.37 -2.37
N THR A 205 -1.50 10.56 -3.12
CA THR A 205 -0.53 9.49 -3.41
C THR A 205 0.11 8.96 -2.13
N SER A 206 0.42 9.82 -1.15
CA SER A 206 0.93 9.39 0.15
C SER A 206 -0.11 8.58 0.95
N GLN A 207 -1.37 9.03 0.98
CA GLN A 207 -2.47 8.36 1.66
C GLN A 207 -2.87 7.05 1.01
N ASP A 208 -2.63 6.87 -0.28
CA ASP A 208 -2.93 5.62 -0.98
C ASP A 208 -1.75 4.67 -0.93
N MET A 209 -0.60 5.08 -1.45
CA MET A 209 0.54 4.19 -1.65
C MET A 209 1.02 3.55 -0.34
N GLY A 210 1.14 4.34 0.73
CA GLY A 210 1.63 3.85 2.00
C GLY A 210 0.71 2.78 2.61
N PRO A 211 -0.57 3.10 2.87
CA PRO A 211 -1.56 2.15 3.36
C PRO A 211 -1.78 0.93 2.46
N ASP A 212 -1.85 1.09 1.13
CA ASP A 212 -2.05 -0.03 0.20
C ASP A 212 -0.86 -0.99 0.22
N CYS A 213 0.37 -0.47 0.31
CA CYS A 213 1.56 -1.29 0.49
C CYS A 213 1.56 -2.03 1.84
N ILE A 214 1.15 -1.37 2.93
CA ILE A 214 1.07 -1.98 4.26
C ILE A 214 0.03 -3.10 4.28
N TYR A 215 -1.14 -2.86 3.69
CA TYR A 215 -2.17 -3.88 3.51
C TYR A 215 -1.62 -5.08 2.74
N MET A 216 -0.95 -4.84 1.61
CA MET A 216 -0.35 -5.92 0.80
C MET A 216 0.71 -6.72 1.59
N ILE A 217 1.51 -6.06 2.43
CA ILE A 217 2.49 -6.73 3.30
C ILE A 217 1.80 -7.70 4.26
N ILE A 218 0.71 -7.26 4.90
CA ILE A 218 -0.05 -8.06 5.85
C ILE A 218 -0.74 -9.23 5.13
N SER A 219 -1.37 -8.99 3.98
CA SER A 219 -2.01 -10.03 3.17
C SER A 219 -1.00 -11.08 2.69
N MET A 220 0.19 -10.65 2.26
CA MET A 220 1.26 -11.58 1.86
C MET A 220 1.75 -12.43 3.03
N ASN A 221 1.74 -11.91 4.25
CA ASN A 221 2.10 -12.71 5.41
C ASN A 221 1.08 -13.85 5.66
N SER A 222 -0.21 -13.62 5.44
CA SER A 222 -1.21 -14.68 5.52
C SER A 222 -0.89 -15.83 4.56
N PHE A 223 -0.42 -15.52 3.34
CA PHE A 223 0.04 -16.56 2.40
C PHE A 223 1.30 -17.27 2.88
N THR A 224 2.25 -16.56 3.50
CA THR A 224 3.44 -17.19 4.10
C THR A 224 3.07 -18.19 5.19
N GLN A 225 2.12 -17.86 6.06
CA GLN A 225 1.63 -18.79 7.08
C GLN A 225 1.06 -20.07 6.46
N ILE A 226 0.26 -19.96 5.40
CA ILE A 226 -0.27 -21.11 4.67
C ILE A 226 0.87 -21.92 4.04
N ASN A 227 1.86 -21.26 3.43
CA ASN A 227 3.01 -21.96 2.84
C ASN A 227 3.80 -22.75 3.89
N LEU A 228 3.96 -22.21 5.10
CA LEU A 228 4.59 -22.91 6.22
C LEU A 228 3.79 -24.14 6.63
N ILE A 229 2.46 -24.02 6.78
CA ILE A 229 1.59 -25.16 7.09
C ILE A 229 1.70 -26.27 6.02
N VAL A 230 1.67 -25.87 4.74
CA VAL A 230 1.81 -26.81 3.62
C VAL A 230 3.18 -27.50 3.62
N ASP A 231 4.24 -26.77 3.96
CA ASP A 231 5.60 -27.32 4.06
C ASP A 231 5.70 -28.34 5.21
N SER A 232 5.14 -28.02 6.38
CA SER A 232 5.05 -28.95 7.52
C SER A 232 4.22 -30.19 7.20
N LEU A 233 3.11 -30.07 6.47
CA LEU A 233 2.31 -31.23 6.04
C LEU A 233 3.07 -32.15 5.07
N LYS A 234 3.88 -31.58 4.16
CA LYS A 234 4.74 -32.37 3.27
C LYS A 234 5.83 -33.11 4.03
N GLU A 235 6.35 -32.51 5.10
CA GLU A 235 7.29 -33.18 6.00
C GLU A 235 6.64 -34.38 6.69
N LEU A 236 5.47 -34.15 7.28
CA LEU A 236 4.71 -35.20 7.93
C LEU A 236 4.45 -36.37 6.97
N SER A 237 4.02 -36.08 5.74
CA SER A 237 3.83 -37.11 4.71
C SER A 237 5.10 -37.93 4.45
N ARG A 238 6.27 -37.28 4.44
CA ARG A 238 7.56 -37.97 4.23
C ARG A 238 7.92 -38.84 5.43
N HIS A 239 7.71 -38.37 6.67
CA HIS A 239 7.95 -39.19 7.87
C HIS A 239 7.04 -40.42 7.90
N ILE A 240 5.78 -40.29 7.48
CA ILE A 240 4.86 -41.42 7.31
C ILE A 240 5.40 -42.42 6.28
N ASP A 241 5.87 -41.94 5.13
CA ASP A 241 6.44 -42.79 4.07
C ASP A 241 7.75 -43.49 4.51
N GLU A 242 8.53 -42.84 5.38
CA GLU A 242 9.78 -43.36 5.97
C GLU A 242 9.52 -44.34 7.13
N GLY A 243 8.26 -44.50 7.56
CA GLY A 243 7.86 -45.44 8.62
C GLY A 243 8.15 -44.94 10.03
N ASP A 244 8.28 -43.63 10.21
CA ASP A 244 8.46 -43.00 11.52
C ASP A 244 7.18 -43.16 12.35
N SER A 245 7.33 -43.43 13.65
CA SER A 245 6.19 -43.76 14.53
C SER A 245 5.83 -42.66 15.53
N ASP A 246 6.67 -41.63 15.67
CA ASP A 246 6.49 -40.56 16.67
C ASP A 246 6.27 -39.21 15.98
N MET A 247 5.01 -38.93 15.61
CA MET A 247 4.62 -37.75 14.81
C MET A 247 3.52 -36.91 15.49
N ASP A 248 3.09 -37.29 16.70
CA ASP A 248 1.98 -36.64 17.40
C ASP A 248 2.26 -35.15 17.65
N ASP A 249 3.48 -34.82 18.07
CA ASP A 249 3.91 -33.43 18.30
C ASP A 249 3.91 -32.58 17.02
N GLN A 250 4.31 -33.17 15.89
CA GLN A 250 4.29 -32.47 14.59
C GLN A 250 2.84 -32.19 14.15
N ILE A 251 1.94 -33.15 14.32
CA ILE A 251 0.52 -32.99 14.00
C ILE A 251 -0.12 -31.92 14.89
N ILE A 252 0.14 -31.95 16.20
CA ILE A 252 -0.35 -30.95 17.15
C ILE A 252 0.14 -29.55 16.76
N SER A 253 1.42 -29.40 16.43
CA SER A 253 1.98 -28.11 16.00
C SER A 253 1.32 -27.58 14.71
N ILE A 254 1.08 -28.45 13.72
CA ILE A 254 0.40 -28.08 12.47
C ILE A 254 -1.04 -27.62 12.76
N ILE A 255 -1.77 -28.34 13.62
CA ILE A 255 -3.15 -27.98 14.00
C ILE A 255 -3.17 -26.63 14.73
N GLN A 256 -2.26 -26.41 15.68
CA GLN A 256 -2.15 -25.14 16.40
C GLN A 256 -1.90 -23.96 15.45
N ARG A 257 -0.96 -24.10 14.49
CA ARG A 257 -0.70 -23.07 13.48
C ARG A 257 -1.89 -22.81 12.57
N HIS A 258 -2.61 -23.85 12.20
CA HIS A 258 -3.83 -23.69 11.40
C HIS A 258 -4.92 -22.94 12.18
N GLN A 259 -5.06 -23.22 13.48
CA GLN A 259 -5.97 -22.48 14.35
C GLN A 259 -5.55 -21.02 14.51
N GLU A 260 -4.26 -20.74 14.73
CA GLU A 260 -3.73 -19.38 14.78
C GLU A 260 -3.99 -18.60 13.48
N HIS A 261 -3.87 -19.24 12.32
CA HIS A 261 -4.15 -18.62 11.03
C HIS A 261 -5.63 -18.22 10.84
N LEU A 262 -6.55 -18.97 11.46
CA LEU A 262 -8.00 -18.73 11.36
C LEU A 262 -8.52 -17.64 12.31
N THR A 263 -7.71 -17.24 13.29
CA THR A 263 -8.10 -16.33 14.38
C THR A 263 -7.59 -14.92 14.13
#